data_AF-A0A565CNL5-F1
#
_entry.id   AF-A0A565CNL5-F1
#
_cell.length_a   1.000
_cell.length_b   1.000
_cell.length_c   1.000
_cell.angle_alpha   90.00
_cell.angle_beta   90.00
_cell.angle_gamma   90.00
#
_symmetry.space_group_name_H-M   'P 1'
#
loop_
_entity.id
_entity.type
_entity.pdbx_description
1 polymer ?
#
loop_
_entity_poly.entity_id
_entity_poly.type
_entity_poly.pdbx_seq_one_letter_code
_entity_poly.pdbx_strand_id
1 'polypeptide(L)'
;MDSKLCPRHTTRFKRSSHRDSKTTSTSLALREDTMFKKAYELSTLCDIEVCVLYYGRDGELIKTCPEDKAKVRDMAERFSQLSHIEKRKKSSNLSEFLSKKMSKDKKDDFNKFTQKLLEMEHSLERRLPILQDRLGLLFLILVVFLLNH
;
A
#
# COMPACT_ATOMS: atom_id res chain seq x y z
N MET A 1 -25.86 -11.50 -26.18
CA MET A 1 -24.42 -11.71 -26.41
C MET A 1 -23.71 -11.39 -25.11
N ASP A 2 -23.55 -12.39 -24.25
CA ASP A 2 -22.93 -12.23 -22.94
C ASP A 2 -21.41 -12.21 -23.11
N SER A 3 -20.83 -11.02 -23.02
CA SER A 3 -19.38 -10.85 -22.93
C SER A 3 -18.91 -11.43 -21.61
N LYS A 4 -18.46 -12.69 -21.64
CA LYS A 4 -17.71 -13.31 -20.55
C LYS A 4 -16.43 -12.51 -20.32
N LEU A 5 -16.49 -11.54 -19.39
CA LEU A 5 -15.30 -10.88 -18.86
C LEU A 5 -14.45 -11.92 -18.14
N CYS A 6 -13.27 -12.24 -18.69
CA CYS A 6 -12.33 -13.13 -18.04
C CYS A 6 -11.91 -12.57 -16.67
N PRO A 7 -11.92 -13.39 -15.59
CA PRO A 7 -11.42 -12.96 -14.29
C PRO A 7 -9.96 -12.52 -14.39
N ARG A 8 -9.66 -11.29 -13.98
CA ARG A 8 -8.30 -10.78 -13.97
C ARG A 8 -7.53 -11.45 -12.84
N HIS A 9 -6.66 -12.39 -13.17
CA HIS A 9 -5.80 -13.04 -12.18
C HIS A 9 -4.80 -12.02 -11.63
N THR A 10 -5.02 -11.54 -10.40
CA THR A 10 -4.11 -10.59 -9.75
C THR A 10 -2.83 -11.32 -9.35
N THR A 11 -1.70 -10.99 -9.98
CA THR A 11 -0.40 -11.55 -9.59
C THR A 11 0.23 -10.71 -8.50
N ARG A 12 0.67 -11.33 -7.40
CA ARG A 12 1.48 -10.66 -6.37
C ARG A 12 2.86 -10.34 -6.93
N PHE A 13 3.41 -9.17 -6.62
CA PHE A 13 4.83 -8.89 -6.86
C PHE A 13 5.67 -9.87 -6.02
N LYS A 14 6.21 -10.90 -6.66
CA LYS A 14 7.16 -11.84 -6.10
C LYS A 14 8.44 -11.76 -6.93
N ARG A 15 9.59 -11.78 -6.26
CA ARG A 15 10.88 -11.95 -6.92
C ARG A 15 10.88 -13.36 -7.53
N SER A 16 11.07 -13.48 -8.84
CA SER A 16 11.15 -14.79 -9.48
C SER A 16 12.34 -15.57 -8.90
N SER A 17 12.08 -16.83 -8.52
CA SER A 17 13.14 -17.75 -8.11
C SER A 17 13.90 -18.22 -9.34
N HIS A 18 15.15 -18.61 -9.14
CA HIS A 18 16.20 -18.84 -10.14
C HIS A 18 15.90 -19.92 -11.21
N ARG A 19 14.73 -20.57 -11.22
CA ARG A 19 14.42 -21.79 -12.01
C ARG A 19 13.21 -21.71 -12.96
N ASP A 20 12.46 -20.62 -13.02
CA ASP A 20 11.30 -20.53 -13.91
C ASP A 20 11.71 -19.92 -15.26
N SER A 21 12.18 -20.73 -16.22
CA SER A 21 12.93 -20.24 -17.39
C SER A 21 12.12 -19.92 -18.66
N LYS A 22 10.83 -20.31 -18.78
CA LYS A 22 10.07 -20.14 -20.04
C LYS A 22 8.89 -19.17 -20.00
N THR A 23 8.18 -19.04 -18.88
CA THR A 23 7.02 -18.13 -18.74
C THR A 23 7.40 -16.76 -18.19
N THR A 24 8.55 -16.65 -17.54
CA THR A 24 9.04 -15.39 -16.95
C THR A 24 9.63 -14.46 -18.01
N SER A 25 10.32 -15.00 -19.02
CA SER A 25 11.00 -14.22 -20.07
C SER A 25 10.03 -13.40 -20.93
N THR A 26 8.93 -14.02 -21.38
CA THR A 26 7.88 -13.33 -22.15
C THR A 26 7.19 -12.25 -21.33
N SER A 27 6.90 -12.52 -20.04
CA SER A 27 6.29 -11.54 -19.15
C SER A 27 7.20 -10.35 -18.85
N LEU A 28 8.52 -10.57 -18.80
CA LEU A 28 9.50 -9.50 -18.58
C LEU A 28 9.66 -8.63 -19.81
N ALA A 29 9.77 -9.22 -21.00
CA ALA A 29 9.84 -8.48 -22.26
C ALA A 29 8.61 -7.57 -22.45
N LEU A 30 7.40 -8.11 -22.22
CA LEU A 30 6.17 -7.30 -22.31
C LEU A 30 6.14 -6.15 -21.28
N ARG A 31 6.66 -6.40 -20.07
CA ARG A 31 6.75 -5.37 -19.03
C ARG A 31 7.80 -4.32 -19.36
N GLU A 32 8.91 -4.72 -19.96
CA GLU A 32 9.96 -3.83 -20.45
C GLU A 32 9.39 -2.87 -21.49
N ASP A 33 8.75 -3.39 -22.54
CA ASP A 33 8.13 -2.57 -23.58
C ASP A 33 7.08 -1.61 -23.00
N THR A 34 6.25 -2.11 -22.09
CA THR A 34 5.24 -1.29 -21.43
C THR A 34 5.87 -0.19 -20.57
N MET A 35 6.96 -0.47 -19.86
CA MET A 35 7.67 0.50 -19.04
C MET A 35 8.23 1.64 -19.90
N PHE A 36 8.87 1.32 -21.02
CA PHE A 36 9.39 2.33 -21.94
C PHE A 36 8.28 3.16 -22.59
N LYS A 37 7.18 2.51 -23.00
CA LYS A 37 6.00 3.22 -23.52
C LYS A 37 5.42 4.19 -22.49
N LYS A 38 5.33 3.78 -21.22
CA LYS A 38 4.86 4.65 -20.14
C LYS A 38 5.83 5.78 -19.81
N ALA A 39 7.13 5.56 -19.88
CA ALA A 39 8.12 6.63 -19.73
C ALA A 39 7.99 7.68 -20.84
N TYR A 40 7.80 7.24 -22.08
CA TYR A 40 7.56 8.13 -23.21
C TYR A 40 6.25 8.91 -23.06
N GLU A 41 5.13 8.22 -22.78
CA GLU A 41 3.83 8.87 -22.52
C GLU A 41 3.94 9.92 -21.40
N LEU A 42 4.62 9.58 -20.29
CA LEU A 42 4.81 10.50 -19.17
C LEU A 42 5.63 11.74 -19.58
N SER A 43 6.71 11.54 -20.33
CA SER A 43 7.54 12.62 -20.83
C SER A 43 6.75 13.56 -21.73
N THR A 44 5.97 13.01 -22.68
CA THR A 44 5.19 13.80 -23.64
C THR A 44 3.98 14.49 -23.01
N LEU A 45 3.21 13.80 -22.16
CA LEU A 45 1.97 14.35 -21.60
C LEU A 45 2.22 15.44 -20.55
N CYS A 46 3.32 15.33 -19.81
CA CYS A 46 3.66 16.27 -18.76
C CYS A 46 4.75 17.27 -19.16
N ASP A 47 5.30 17.16 -20.37
CA ASP A 47 6.43 17.95 -20.85
C ASP A 47 7.62 17.95 -19.85
N ILE A 48 7.98 16.74 -19.42
CA ILE A 48 9.09 16.52 -18.49
C ILE A 48 10.14 15.60 -19.10
N GLU A 49 11.39 15.82 -18.73
CA GLU A 49 12.46 14.90 -19.08
C GLU A 49 12.40 13.65 -18.20
N VAL A 50 12.31 12.47 -18.84
CA VAL A 50 12.29 11.17 -18.15
C VAL A 50 13.48 10.34 -18.62
N CYS A 51 14.27 9.85 -17.67
CA CYS A 51 15.36 8.93 -17.93
C CYS A 51 15.09 7.57 -17.27
N VAL A 52 15.21 6.49 -18.04
CA VAL A 52 15.10 5.11 -17.58
C VAL A 52 16.39 4.38 -17.91
N LEU A 53 17.00 3.79 -16.88
CA LEU A 53 18.17 2.92 -17.01
C LEU A 53 17.76 1.48 -16.71
N TYR A 54 17.83 0.61 -17.72
CA TYR A 54 17.47 -0.80 -17.57
C TYR A 54 18.72 -1.68 -17.57
N TYR A 55 18.98 -2.30 -16.42
CA TYR A 55 20.11 -3.20 -16.21
C TYR A 55 19.66 -4.66 -16.23
N GLY A 56 20.47 -5.50 -16.88
CA GLY A 56 20.34 -6.94 -16.88
C GLY A 56 20.70 -7.54 -15.53
N ARG A 57 20.51 -8.86 -15.40
CA ARG A 57 20.85 -9.58 -14.17
C ARG A 57 22.34 -9.48 -13.83
N ASP A 58 23.17 -9.44 -14.85
CA ASP A 58 24.63 -9.44 -14.72
C ASP A 58 25.18 -8.01 -14.50
N GLY A 59 24.30 -7.02 -14.32
CA GLY A 59 24.67 -5.61 -14.12
C GLY A 59 25.02 -4.88 -15.41
N GLU A 60 24.89 -5.53 -16.56
CA GLU A 60 25.03 -4.90 -17.87
C GLU A 60 23.89 -3.91 -18.15
N LEU A 61 24.21 -2.73 -18.68
CA LEU A 61 23.20 -1.77 -19.12
C LEU A 61 22.62 -2.23 -20.45
N ILE A 62 21.40 -2.77 -20.43
CA ILE A 62 20.72 -3.35 -21.59
C ILE A 62 20.14 -2.25 -22.46
N LYS A 63 19.42 -1.31 -21.85
CA LYS A 63 18.67 -0.28 -22.58
C LYS A 63 18.53 0.99 -21.76
N THR A 64 18.48 2.12 -22.46
CA THR A 64 18.16 3.42 -21.89
C THR A 64 17.00 4.06 -22.62
N CYS A 65 16.29 4.93 -21.93
CA CYS A 65 15.38 5.90 -22.54
C CYS A 65 15.73 7.25 -21.92
N PRO A 66 16.10 8.27 -22.71
CA PRO A 66 16.27 8.27 -24.17
C PRO A 66 17.37 7.31 -24.67
N GLU A 67 17.34 6.96 -25.96
CA GLU A 67 18.41 6.14 -26.58
C GLU A 67 19.71 6.92 -26.76
N ASP A 68 19.61 8.25 -26.87
CA ASP A 68 20.75 9.15 -26.96
C ASP A 68 21.55 9.18 -25.64
N LYS A 69 22.70 8.51 -25.67
CA LYS A 69 23.62 8.42 -24.53
C LYS A 69 24.13 9.79 -24.06
N ALA A 70 24.22 10.79 -24.93
CA ALA A 70 24.65 12.13 -24.52
C ALA A 70 23.60 12.78 -23.62
N LYS A 71 22.31 12.69 -24.01
CA LYS A 71 21.19 13.17 -23.18
C LYS A 71 21.07 12.40 -21.87
N VAL A 72 21.22 11.07 -21.91
CA VAL A 72 21.21 10.25 -20.69
C VAL A 72 22.31 10.68 -19.73
N ARG A 73 23.53 10.91 -20.23
CA ARG A 73 24.67 11.36 -19.42
C ARG A 73 24.40 12.74 -18.82
N ASP A 74 23.94 13.68 -19.63
CA ASP A 74 23.61 15.05 -19.22
C ASP A 74 22.52 15.07 -18.13
N MET A 75 21.45 14.28 -18.29
CA MET A 75 20.42 14.08 -17.25
C MET A 75 20.98 13.47 -15.96
N ALA A 76 21.82 12.45 -16.09
CA ALA A 76 22.46 11.79 -14.94
C ALA A 76 23.42 12.74 -14.22
N GLU A 77 24.13 13.57 -14.95
CA GLU A 77 25.04 14.59 -14.42
C GLU A 77 24.27 15.69 -13.69
N ARG A 78 23.22 16.25 -14.29
CA ARG A 78 22.32 17.19 -13.59
C ARG A 78 21.78 16.61 -12.30
N PHE A 79 21.39 15.33 -12.31
CA PHE A 79 20.93 14.65 -11.10
C PHE A 79 22.05 14.46 -10.08
N SER A 80 23.28 14.16 -10.52
CA SER A 80 24.44 13.96 -9.65
C SER A 80 24.90 15.25 -8.96
N GLN A 81 24.66 16.41 -9.59
CA GLN A 81 25.00 17.72 -9.02
C GLN A 81 24.00 18.19 -7.95
N LEU A 82 22.83 17.57 -7.82
CA LEU A 82 21.86 17.90 -6.76
C LEU A 82 22.43 17.61 -5.37
N SER A 83 22.05 18.45 -4.39
CA SER A 83 22.44 18.23 -3.00
C SER A 83 21.85 16.93 -2.44
N HIS A 84 22.48 16.38 -1.40
CA HIS A 84 21.99 15.15 -0.75
C HIS A 84 20.54 15.30 -0.25
N ILE A 85 20.17 16.49 0.24
CA ILE A 85 18.82 16.78 0.73
C ILE A 85 17.81 16.74 -0.43
N GLU A 86 18.13 17.36 -1.56
CA GLU A 86 17.25 17.37 -2.74
C GLU A 86 17.12 15.98 -3.35
N LYS A 87 18.23 15.24 -3.46
CA LYS A 87 18.22 13.84 -3.91
C LYS A 87 17.31 13.00 -3.04
N ARG A 88 17.46 13.07 -1.71
CA ARG A 88 16.64 12.28 -0.78
C ARG A 88 15.15 12.62 -0.87
N LYS A 89 14.79 13.90 -1.04
CA LYS A 89 13.40 14.32 -1.23
C LYS A 89 12.80 13.79 -2.54
N LYS A 90 13.61 13.68 -3.60
CA LYS A 90 13.18 13.27 -4.94
C LYS A 90 13.34 11.76 -5.19
N SER A 91 14.14 11.06 -4.39
CA SER A 91 14.34 9.62 -4.51
C SER A 91 13.20 8.86 -3.84
N SER A 92 12.46 8.07 -4.61
CA SER A 92 11.44 7.17 -4.08
C SER A 92 11.89 5.72 -4.27
N ASN A 93 12.07 4.99 -3.18
CA ASN A 93 12.27 3.56 -3.24
C ASN A 93 10.91 2.86 -3.29
N LEU A 94 10.63 2.07 -4.33
CA LEU A 94 9.34 1.40 -4.49
C LEU A 94 9.01 0.48 -3.31
N SER A 95 9.99 -0.24 -2.77
CA SER A 95 9.76 -1.14 -1.63
C SER A 95 9.41 -0.37 -0.35
N GLU A 96 10.06 0.78 -0.13
CA GLU A 96 9.76 1.68 0.98
C GLU A 96 8.39 2.35 0.83
N PHE A 97 8.07 2.78 -0.39
CA PHE A 97 6.76 3.36 -0.69
C PHE A 97 5.62 2.35 -0.44
N LEU A 98 5.78 1.12 -0.91
CA LEU A 98 4.80 0.06 -0.71
C LEU A 98 4.66 -0.33 0.76
N SER A 99 5.78 -0.45 1.48
CA SER A 99 5.75 -0.79 2.92
C SER A 99 5.08 0.30 3.75
N LYS A 100 5.35 1.57 3.44
CA LYS A 100 4.72 2.74 4.09
C LYS A 100 3.21 2.79 3.83
N LYS A 101 2.76 2.40 2.63
CA LYS A 101 1.33 2.34 2.32
C LYS A 101 0.65 1.22 3.11
N MET A 102 1.25 0.03 3.12
CA MET A 102 0.72 -1.12 3.88
C MET A 102 0.67 -0.88 5.39
N SER A 103 1.62 -0.13 5.96
CA SER A 103 1.61 0.18 7.40
C SER A 103 0.56 1.23 7.76
N LYS A 104 0.27 2.19 6.85
CA LYS A 104 -0.81 3.16 7.03
C LYS A 104 -2.17 2.46 7.08
N ASP A 105 -2.43 1.58 6.12
CA ASP A 105 -3.70 0.84 6.06
C ASP A 105 -3.95 0.03 7.36
N LYS A 106 -2.92 -0.66 7.86
CA LYS A 106 -3.00 -1.39 9.15
C LYS A 106 -3.26 -0.49 10.36
N LYS A 107 -2.68 0.71 10.37
CA LYS A 107 -2.86 1.68 11.47
C LYS A 107 -4.28 2.24 11.48
N ASP A 108 -4.84 2.50 10.31
CA ASP A 108 -6.21 2.98 10.17
C ASP A 108 -7.21 1.91 10.62
N ASP A 109 -6.98 0.64 10.27
CA ASP A 109 -7.80 -0.50 10.77
C ASP A 109 -7.71 -0.66 12.29
N PHE A 110 -6.50 -0.56 12.86
CA PHE A 110 -6.30 -0.66 14.31
C PHE A 110 -6.99 0.48 15.07
N ASN A 111 -6.84 1.73 14.60
CA ASN A 111 -7.51 2.88 15.21
C ASN A 111 -9.04 2.73 15.18
N LYS A 112 -9.60 2.24 14.06
CA LYS A 112 -11.04 2.00 13.93
C LYS A 112 -11.54 0.92 14.90
N PHE A 113 -10.76 -0.15 15.11
CA PHE A 113 -11.07 -1.18 16.09
C PHE A 113 -11.04 -0.65 17.53
N THR A 114 -9.98 0.08 17.89
CA THR A 114 -9.83 0.70 19.22
C THR A 114 -10.98 1.67 19.53
N GLN A 115 -11.40 2.48 18.55
CA GLN A 115 -12.53 3.40 18.71
C GLN A 115 -13.84 2.65 19.01
N LYS A 116 -14.10 1.54 18.31
CA LYS A 116 -15.28 0.70 18.57
C LYS A 116 -15.25 0.03 19.94
N LEU A 117 -14.06 -0.39 20.41
CA LEU A 117 -13.90 -0.95 21.75
C LEU A 117 -14.22 0.10 22.82
N LEU A 118 -13.73 1.33 22.66
CA LEU A 118 -13.99 2.43 23.60
C LEU A 118 -15.50 2.78 23.66
N GLU A 119 -16.17 2.80 22.51
CA GLU A 119 -17.60 3.06 22.43
C GLU A 119 -18.43 1.96 23.11
N MET A 120 -17.99 0.70 22.97
CA MET A 120 -18.59 -0.44 23.65
C MET A 120 -18.40 -0.34 25.17
N GLU A 121 -17.18 -0.04 25.63
CA GLU A 121 -16.86 0.13 27.05
C GLU A 121 -17.75 1.21 27.70
N HIS A 122 -17.85 2.38 27.09
CA HIS A 122 -18.75 3.43 27.55
C HIS A 122 -20.24 3.04 27.50
N SER A 123 -20.64 2.18 26.56
CA SER A 123 -22.01 1.65 26.55
C SER A 123 -22.26 0.67 27.70
N LEU A 124 -21.26 -0.10 28.12
CA LEU A 124 -21.37 -1.04 29.24
C LEU A 124 -21.37 -0.29 30.58
N GLU A 125 -20.45 0.67 30.75
CA GLU A 125 -20.38 1.53 31.94
C GLU A 125 -21.71 2.23 32.21
N ARG A 126 -22.38 2.75 31.17
CA ARG A 126 -23.69 3.39 31.30
C ARG A 126 -24.82 2.45 31.73
N ARG A 127 -24.73 1.16 31.41
CA ARG A 127 -25.79 0.18 31.69
C ARG A 127 -25.63 -0.53 33.02
N LEU A 128 -24.41 -0.63 33.55
CA LEU A 128 -24.10 -1.27 34.83
C LEU A 128 -24.91 -0.70 36.03
N PRO A 129 -25.00 0.63 36.24
CA PRO A 129 -25.74 1.18 37.39
C PRO A 129 -27.25 0.91 37.29
N ILE A 130 -27.82 0.92 36.08
CA ILE A 130 -29.24 0.62 35.87
C ILE A 130 -29.57 -0.82 36.29
N LEU A 131 -28.64 -1.77 36.06
CA LEU A 131 -28.80 -3.16 36.49
C LEU A 131 -28.69 -3.30 38.00
N GLN A 132 -27.75 -2.57 38.62
CA GLN A 132 -27.58 -2.55 40.07
C GLN A 132 -28.82 -1.97 40.78
N ASP A 133 -29.36 -0.86 40.28
CA ASP A 133 -30.58 -0.23 40.81
C ASP A 133 -31.78 -1.16 40.73
N ARG A 134 -31.96 -1.85 39.59
CA ARG A 134 -33.06 -2.81 39.42
C ARG A 134 -32.94 -4.01 40.35
N LEU A 135 -31.72 -4.51 40.58
CA LEU A 135 -31.47 -5.61 41.50
C LEU A 135 -31.73 -5.18 42.96
N GLY A 136 -31.31 -3.96 43.32
CA GLY A 136 -31.57 -3.36 44.63
C GLY A 136 -33.07 -3.17 44.90
N LEU A 137 -33.83 -2.72 43.90
CA LEU A 137 -35.28 -2.57 44.00
C LEU A 137 -35.98 -3.92 44.19
N LEU A 138 -35.59 -4.95 43.43
CA LEU A 138 -36.11 -6.32 43.58
C LEU A 138 -35.81 -6.89 44.96
N PHE A 139 -34.60 -6.66 45.47
CA PHE A 139 -34.21 -7.09 46.81
C PHE A 139 -35.06 -6.40 47.88
N LEU A 140 -35.29 -5.08 47.76
CA LEU A 140 -36.16 -4.34 48.67
C LEU A 140 -37.60 -4.88 48.65
N ILE A 141 -38.16 -5.14 47.47
CA ILE A 141 -39.51 -5.71 47.31
C ILE A 141 -39.60 -7.08 47.99
N LEU A 142 -38.60 -7.94 47.80
CA LEU A 142 -38.55 -9.27 48.42
C LEU A 142 -38.50 -9.18 49.94
N VAL A 143 -37.68 -8.28 50.48
CA VAL A 143 -37.58 -8.05 51.93
C VAL A 143 -38.92 -7.55 52.49
N VAL A 144 -39.57 -6.58 51.84
CA VAL A 144 -40.90 -6.09 52.26
C VAL A 144 -41.94 -7.21 52.21
N PHE A 145 -41.94 -8.05 51.19
CA PHE A 145 -42.86 -9.17 51.08
C PHE A 145 -42.66 -10.21 52.19
N LEU A 146 -41.40 -10.54 52.52
CA LEU A 146 -41.04 -11.48 53.59
C LEU A 146 -41.31 -10.95 55.00
N LEU A 147 -41.31 -9.62 55.22
CA LEU A 147 -41.63 -9.03 56.53
C LEU A 147 -43.14 -8.87 56.78
N ASN A 148 -43.98 -8.91 55.75
CA ASN A 148 -45.43 -8.70 55.85
C ASN A 148 -46.25 -10.01 55.83
N HIS A 149 -45.59 -11.17 55.87
CA HIS A 149 -46.18 -12.50 55.95
C HIS A 149 -45.49 -13.29 57.07
#